data_AF-A0A8T2PD04-F1
#
_entry.id   AF-A0A8T2PD04-F1
#
_cell.length_a   1.000
_cell.length_b   1.000
_cell.length_c   1.000
_cell.angle_alpha   90.00
_cell.angle_beta   90.00
_cell.angle_gamma   90.00
#
_symmetry.space_group_name_H-M   'P 1'
#
loop_
_entity.id
_entity.type
_entity.pdbx_description
1 polymer ?
#
loop_
_entity_poly.entity_id
_entity_poly.type
_entity_poly.pdbx_seq_one_letter_code
_entity_poly.pdbx_strand_id
1 'polypeptide(L)'
;PAFLPDPNDGSLYSLGGKNSEGLTKLPFTIPELVQASPCRSSDGILYMGKKQDLWYVVDLLTGEKQQTLTSSFAETLCPSSSLLYLGRTEYTITMYDTKNRELRWNATYSDYASTLPDEESKYKMAHFVSNGDGLVVTVDTESGDVQWIQNYNSPVVAMYIWQRDGLRKVPHTNIAVETLRYLTFMSGEVGHITQWKYPFPKEKKPKKKLMSTLYVGKYSTSLYASPSLVHDGVTVVCSCASSLQCRRNPALVFM
;
A
#
# COMPACT_ATOMS: atom_id res chain seq x y z
N PRO A 1 -4.00 -22.72 -0.14
CA PRO A 1 -3.25 -21.46 0.01
C PRO A 1 -4.16 -20.25 -0.23
N ALA A 2 -4.10 -19.26 0.67
CA ALA A 2 -4.72 -17.96 0.46
C ALA A 2 -3.67 -16.98 -0.10
N PHE A 3 -4.07 -16.13 -1.04
CA PHE A 3 -3.22 -15.07 -1.58
C PHE A 3 -3.65 -13.72 -1.02
N LEU A 4 -2.69 -12.96 -0.52
CA LEU A 4 -2.89 -11.67 0.11
C LEU A 4 -2.18 -10.61 -0.74
N PRO A 5 -2.91 -9.77 -1.48
CA PRO A 5 -2.33 -8.64 -2.21
C PRO A 5 -1.86 -7.54 -1.26
N ASP A 6 -0.85 -6.81 -1.69
CA ASP A 6 -0.39 -5.57 -1.09
C ASP A 6 -1.00 -4.38 -1.84
N PRO A 7 -1.81 -3.54 -1.18
CA PRO A 7 -2.45 -2.43 -1.87
C PRO A 7 -1.48 -1.29 -2.20
N ASN A 8 -0.27 -1.23 -1.63
CA ASN A 8 0.68 -0.13 -1.88
C ASN A 8 1.36 -0.24 -3.25
N ASP A 9 1.69 -1.47 -3.67
CA ASP A 9 2.52 -1.75 -4.83
C ASP A 9 2.07 -2.97 -5.68
N GLY A 10 1.02 -3.68 -5.25
CA GLY A 10 0.54 -4.88 -5.94
C GLY A 10 1.39 -6.13 -5.68
N SER A 11 2.32 -6.11 -4.72
CA SER A 11 3.02 -7.30 -4.23
C SER A 11 2.03 -8.39 -3.79
N LEU A 12 2.44 -9.65 -3.85
CA LEU A 12 1.62 -10.78 -3.42
C LEU A 12 2.30 -11.57 -2.31
N TYR A 13 1.51 -11.96 -1.32
CA TYR A 13 1.91 -12.89 -0.27
C TYR A 13 1.04 -14.14 -0.32
N SER A 14 1.61 -15.29 0.06
CA SER A 14 0.90 -16.56 0.15
C SER A 14 0.87 -17.06 1.58
N LEU A 15 -0.31 -17.48 2.04
CA LEU A 15 -0.53 -18.10 3.35
C LEU A 15 -0.94 -19.57 3.18
N GLY A 16 -0.25 -20.49 3.86
CA GLY A 16 -0.64 -21.90 3.92
C GLY A 16 -0.36 -22.65 2.61
N GLY A 17 0.91 -22.61 2.18
CA GLY A 17 1.42 -23.36 1.03
C GLY A 17 1.45 -24.89 1.26
N LYS A 18 1.93 -25.65 0.26
CA LYS A 18 1.93 -27.13 0.24
C LYS A 18 2.62 -27.80 1.45
N ASN A 19 3.45 -27.07 2.19
CA ASN A 19 4.21 -27.57 3.35
C ASN A 19 3.76 -26.95 4.68
N SER A 20 2.59 -26.29 4.74
CA SER A 20 2.20 -25.48 5.92
C SER A 20 3.21 -24.37 6.24
N GLU A 21 4.01 -23.98 5.24
CA GLU A 21 4.88 -22.82 5.32
C GLU A 21 4.00 -21.59 5.56
N GLY A 22 4.43 -20.75 6.50
CA GLY A 22 3.73 -19.56 6.96
C GLY A 22 3.50 -18.51 5.87
N LEU A 23 3.42 -17.24 6.26
CA LEU A 23 3.24 -16.16 5.30
C LEU A 23 4.56 -15.86 4.56
N THR A 24 4.56 -15.97 3.24
CA THR A 24 5.75 -15.69 2.40
C THR A 24 5.42 -14.70 1.28
N LYS A 25 6.35 -13.79 0.97
CA LYS A 25 6.25 -12.88 -0.18
C LYS A 25 6.59 -13.64 -1.47
N LEU A 26 5.76 -13.51 -2.49
CA LEU A 26 5.99 -14.08 -3.82
C LEU A 26 6.98 -13.20 -4.61
N PRO A 27 7.72 -13.77 -5.58
CA PRO A 27 8.75 -13.05 -6.33
C PRO A 27 8.19 -12.19 -7.48
N PHE A 28 6.87 -12.01 -7.55
CA PHE A 28 6.19 -11.23 -8.58
C PHE A 28 5.00 -10.46 -7.98
N THR A 29 4.66 -9.34 -8.61
CA THR A 29 3.49 -8.51 -8.31
C THR A 29 2.28 -8.91 -9.17
N ILE A 30 1.09 -8.42 -8.85
CA ILE A 30 -0.11 -8.58 -9.69
C ILE A 30 0.12 -8.02 -11.11
N PRO A 31 0.62 -6.77 -11.29
CA PRO A 31 0.92 -6.25 -12.63
C PRO A 31 1.87 -7.13 -13.45
N GLU A 32 2.97 -7.60 -12.84
CA GLU A 32 3.94 -8.49 -13.50
C GLU A 32 3.32 -9.82 -13.89
N LEU A 33 2.49 -10.40 -13.01
CA LEU A 33 1.80 -11.65 -13.27
C LEU A 33 0.75 -11.51 -14.39
N VAL A 34 0.04 -10.38 -14.44
CA VAL A 34 -0.89 -10.04 -15.53
C VAL A 34 -0.13 -9.90 -16.85
N GLN A 35 1.03 -9.24 -16.85
CA GLN A 35 1.86 -9.08 -18.05
C GLN A 35 2.45 -10.40 -18.56
N ALA A 36 2.79 -11.32 -17.65
CA ALA A 36 3.29 -12.65 -18.01
C ALA A 36 2.17 -13.63 -18.44
N SER A 37 0.90 -13.25 -18.27
CA SER A 37 -0.24 -14.07 -18.67
C SER A 37 -0.56 -13.91 -20.17
N PRO A 38 -1.12 -14.94 -20.84
CA PRO A 38 -1.57 -16.22 -20.28
C PRO A 38 -0.41 -17.19 -20.04
N CYS A 39 -0.41 -17.86 -18.88
CA CYS A 39 0.57 -18.89 -18.54
C CYS A 39 -0.04 -20.05 -17.76
N ARG A 40 0.66 -21.19 -17.75
CA ARG A 40 0.24 -22.41 -17.05
C ARG A 40 1.32 -22.87 -16.09
N SER A 41 0.97 -23.11 -14.84
CA SER A 41 1.89 -23.69 -13.86
C SER A 41 1.97 -25.21 -13.99
N SER A 42 3.06 -25.78 -13.47
CA SER A 42 3.31 -27.22 -13.45
C SER A 42 2.25 -28.03 -12.68
N ASP A 43 1.59 -27.41 -11.70
CA ASP A 43 0.54 -28.04 -10.91
C ASP A 43 -0.85 -28.03 -11.59
N GLY A 44 -0.96 -27.42 -12.77
CA GLY A 44 -2.17 -27.42 -13.60
C GLY A 44 -3.06 -26.20 -13.43
N ILE A 45 -2.55 -25.09 -12.87
CA ILE A 45 -3.31 -23.85 -12.76
C ILE A 45 -3.06 -22.99 -14.00
N LEU A 46 -4.12 -22.46 -14.59
CA LEU A 46 -4.09 -21.48 -15.67
C LEU A 46 -4.21 -20.09 -15.09
N TYR A 47 -3.32 -19.19 -15.49
CA TYR A 47 -3.34 -17.78 -15.13
C TYR A 47 -3.82 -16.98 -16.34
N MET A 48 -4.85 -16.17 -16.11
CA MET A 48 -5.45 -15.29 -17.11
C MET A 48 -5.40 -13.86 -16.58
N GLY A 49 -4.63 -13.03 -17.27
CA GLY A 49 -4.46 -11.62 -16.95
C GLY A 49 -5.29 -10.73 -17.86
N LYS A 50 -5.82 -9.64 -17.31
CA LYS A 50 -6.44 -8.53 -18.04
C LYS A 50 -5.85 -7.22 -17.52
N LYS A 51 -5.37 -6.39 -18.43
CA LYS A 51 -4.97 -5.00 -18.16
C LYS A 51 -5.96 -4.06 -18.85
N GLN A 52 -6.48 -3.08 -18.12
CA GLN A 52 -7.37 -2.06 -18.67
C GLN A 52 -6.91 -0.69 -18.20
N ASP A 53 -6.66 0.23 -19.14
CA ASP A 53 -6.31 1.61 -18.85
C ASP A 53 -7.57 2.48 -18.89
N LEU A 54 -7.76 3.30 -17.86
CA LEU A 54 -8.86 4.24 -17.70
C LEU A 54 -8.30 5.65 -17.44
N TRP A 55 -9.01 6.66 -17.93
CA TRP A 55 -8.72 8.06 -17.62
C TRP A 55 -9.92 8.72 -16.97
N TYR A 56 -9.75 9.25 -15.77
CA TYR A 56 -10.74 10.13 -15.16
C TYR A 56 -10.45 11.57 -15.54
N VAL A 57 -11.47 12.27 -16.02
CA VAL A 57 -11.40 13.70 -16.29
C VAL A 57 -12.15 14.41 -15.16
N VAL A 58 -11.44 15.24 -14.44
CA VAL A 58 -11.90 15.92 -13.23
C VAL A 58 -11.81 17.42 -13.43
N ASP A 59 -12.83 18.15 -12.99
CA ASP A 59 -12.79 19.61 -12.97
C ASP A 59 -11.82 20.08 -11.88
N LEU A 60 -10.85 20.93 -12.22
CA LEU A 60 -9.86 21.43 -11.26
C LEU A 60 -10.45 22.37 -10.20
N LEU A 61 -11.51 23.10 -10.52
CA LEU A 61 -12.12 24.09 -9.64
C LEU A 61 -13.12 23.44 -8.69
N THR A 62 -13.95 22.52 -9.20
CA THR A 62 -15.00 21.87 -8.38
C THR A 62 -14.54 20.54 -7.78
N GLY A 63 -13.53 19.89 -8.36
CA GLY A 63 -13.12 18.53 -8.00
C GLY A 63 -14.07 17.44 -8.48
N GLU A 64 -15.08 17.78 -9.27
CA GLU A 64 -16.07 16.82 -9.76
C GLU A 64 -15.52 16.01 -10.95
N LYS A 65 -15.74 14.69 -10.91
CA LYS A 65 -15.42 13.80 -12.04
C LYS A 65 -16.45 14.01 -13.16
N GLN A 66 -16.03 14.61 -14.26
CA GLN A 66 -16.88 14.89 -15.42
C GLN A 66 -17.08 13.64 -16.30
N GLN A 67 -16.02 12.88 -16.58
CA GLN A 67 -16.09 11.73 -17.48
C GLN A 67 -15.03 10.67 -17.18
N THR A 68 -15.23 9.47 -17.73
CA THR A 68 -14.26 8.36 -17.71
C THR A 68 -13.99 7.90 -19.14
N LEU A 69 -12.77 8.10 -19.61
CA LEU A 69 -12.35 7.66 -20.95
C LEU A 69 -11.76 6.25 -20.85
N THR A 70 -12.13 5.40 -21.81
CA THR A 70 -11.63 4.03 -21.97
C THR A 70 -11.29 3.78 -23.44
N SER A 71 -10.55 2.71 -23.76
CA SER A 71 -10.22 2.37 -25.15
C SER A 71 -11.44 2.15 -26.05
N SER A 72 -12.58 1.76 -25.47
CA SER A 72 -13.83 1.51 -26.18
C SER A 72 -14.78 2.71 -26.23
N PHE A 73 -14.53 3.74 -25.41
CA PHE A 73 -15.50 4.80 -25.19
C PHE A 73 -14.82 6.10 -24.77
N ALA A 74 -14.98 7.13 -25.59
CA ALA A 74 -14.62 8.51 -25.29
C ALA A 74 -15.85 9.37 -25.59
N GLU A 75 -16.54 9.84 -24.55
CA GLU A 75 -17.61 10.82 -24.71
C GLU A 75 -16.99 12.17 -25.10
N THR A 76 -17.52 12.77 -26.15
CA THR A 76 -17.09 14.10 -26.60
C THR A 76 -17.87 15.15 -25.82
N LEU A 77 -17.48 15.39 -24.57
CA LEU A 77 -17.93 16.57 -23.82
C LEU A 77 -17.04 17.76 -24.18
N CYS A 78 -17.63 18.94 -24.37
CA CYS A 78 -16.87 20.18 -24.52
C CYS A 78 -16.04 20.39 -23.26
N PRO A 79 -14.71 20.36 -23.33
CA PRO A 79 -13.88 20.49 -22.15
C PRO A 79 -14.07 21.88 -21.54
N SER A 80 -14.29 21.92 -20.22
CA SER A 80 -14.07 23.15 -19.45
C SER A 80 -12.59 23.55 -19.55
N SER A 81 -12.27 24.83 -19.37
CA SER A 81 -10.93 25.36 -19.63
C SER A 81 -9.84 24.86 -18.66
N SER A 82 -10.19 24.11 -17.60
CA SER A 82 -9.24 23.65 -16.58
C SER A 82 -9.58 22.22 -16.13
N LEU A 83 -9.12 21.24 -16.91
CA LEU A 83 -9.35 19.81 -16.66
C LEU A 83 -8.10 19.11 -16.14
N LEU A 84 -8.32 18.24 -15.17
CA LEU A 84 -7.35 17.32 -14.59
C LEU A 84 -7.57 15.91 -15.17
N TYR A 85 -6.54 15.34 -15.78
CA TYR A 85 -6.58 13.99 -16.34
C TYR A 85 -5.82 13.01 -15.44
N LEU A 86 -6.54 12.06 -14.85
CA LEU A 86 -5.99 11.05 -13.95
C LEU A 86 -6.00 9.67 -14.63
N GLY A 87 -4.83 9.19 -15.01
CA GLY A 87 -4.66 7.83 -15.53
C GLY A 87 -4.70 6.80 -14.41
N ARG A 88 -5.54 5.77 -14.57
CA ARG A 88 -5.63 4.61 -13.67
C ARG A 88 -5.57 3.34 -14.49
N THR A 89 -4.73 2.40 -14.10
CA THR A 89 -4.68 1.07 -14.70
C THR A 89 -5.29 0.04 -13.74
N GLU A 90 -6.20 -0.77 -14.27
CA GLU A 90 -6.78 -1.93 -13.59
C GLU A 90 -6.14 -3.22 -14.09
N TYR A 91 -5.60 -4.00 -13.16
CA TYR A 91 -4.97 -5.29 -13.38
C TYR A 91 -5.83 -6.37 -12.74
N THR A 92 -6.49 -7.18 -13.56
CA THR A 92 -7.26 -8.34 -13.08
C THR A 92 -6.49 -9.61 -13.39
N ILE A 93 -6.32 -10.45 -12.38
CA ILE A 93 -5.70 -11.77 -12.51
C ILE A 93 -6.68 -12.84 -12.04
N THR A 94 -6.81 -13.90 -12.82
CA THR A 94 -7.65 -15.05 -12.50
C THR A 94 -6.84 -16.34 -12.55
N MET A 95 -6.99 -17.16 -11.52
CA MET A 95 -6.41 -18.49 -11.40
C MET A 95 -7.50 -19.55 -11.57
N TYR A 96 -7.36 -20.38 -12.59
CA TYR A 96 -8.28 -21.48 -12.88
C TYR A 96 -7.58 -22.82 -12.70
N ASP A 97 -8.11 -23.68 -11.84
CA ASP A 97 -7.58 -25.03 -11.63
C ASP A 97 -8.17 -26.00 -12.63
N THR A 98 -7.34 -26.55 -13.50
CA THR A 98 -7.76 -27.52 -14.52
C THR A 98 -8.16 -28.87 -13.95
N LYS A 99 -7.71 -29.23 -12.74
CA LYS A 99 -8.02 -30.52 -12.10
C LYS A 99 -9.42 -30.51 -11.50
N ASN A 100 -9.70 -29.50 -10.68
CA ASN A 100 -11.02 -29.32 -10.04
C ASN A 100 -12.03 -28.60 -10.95
N ARG A 101 -11.57 -28.02 -12.07
CA ARG A 101 -12.37 -27.22 -13.01
C ARG A 101 -13.03 -26.00 -12.35
N GLU A 102 -12.36 -25.39 -11.37
CA GLU A 102 -12.88 -24.29 -10.58
C GLU A 102 -12.00 -23.04 -10.68
N LEU A 103 -12.63 -21.87 -10.53
CA LEU A 103 -11.91 -20.62 -10.32
C LEU A 103 -11.42 -20.59 -8.88
N ARG A 104 -10.09 -20.68 -8.70
CA ARG A 104 -9.48 -20.73 -7.36
C ARG A 104 -9.25 -19.37 -6.75
N TRP A 105 -8.95 -18.37 -7.58
CA TRP A 105 -8.66 -17.03 -7.10
C TRP A 105 -8.87 -15.99 -8.20
N ASN A 106 -9.43 -14.85 -7.82
CA ASN A 106 -9.62 -13.68 -8.68
C ASN A 106 -9.29 -12.45 -7.85
N ALA A 107 -8.41 -11.60 -8.38
CA ALA A 107 -8.10 -10.32 -7.79
C ALA A 107 -8.01 -9.24 -8.85
N THR A 108 -8.52 -8.06 -8.50
CA THR A 108 -8.32 -6.83 -9.26
C THR A 108 -7.52 -5.86 -8.42
N TYR A 109 -6.35 -5.50 -8.91
CA TYR A 109 -5.49 -4.45 -8.37
C TYR A 109 -5.59 -3.20 -9.25
N SER A 110 -5.48 -2.02 -8.66
CA SER A 110 -5.50 -0.78 -9.41
C SER A 110 -4.36 0.12 -8.95
N ASP A 111 -3.72 0.77 -9.91
CA ASP A 111 -2.68 1.77 -9.63
C ASP A 111 -2.91 3.02 -10.49
N TYR A 112 -2.49 4.16 -9.97
CA TYR A 112 -2.55 5.43 -10.70
C TYR A 112 -1.25 5.66 -11.46
N ALA A 113 -1.38 6.03 -12.73
CA ALA A 113 -0.24 6.40 -13.55
C ALA A 113 0.44 7.62 -12.94
N SER A 114 1.74 7.51 -12.67
CA SER A 114 2.53 8.59 -12.07
C SER A 114 3.91 8.68 -12.69
N THR A 115 4.49 9.89 -12.63
CA THR A 115 5.84 10.19 -13.09
C THR A 115 6.88 9.83 -12.04
N LEU A 116 8.09 9.52 -12.51
CA LEU A 116 9.24 9.31 -11.63
C LEU A 116 9.58 10.60 -10.88
N PRO A 117 10.10 10.50 -9.65
CA PRO A 117 10.51 11.68 -8.89
C PRO A 117 11.60 12.44 -9.64
N ASP A 118 11.43 13.76 -9.76
CA ASP A 118 12.44 14.66 -10.26
C ASP A 118 13.43 15.02 -9.13
N GLU A 119 14.72 14.78 -9.36
CA GLU A 119 15.83 15.09 -8.44
C GLU A 119 15.83 16.59 -8.03
N GLU A 120 15.27 17.47 -8.85
CA GLU A 120 15.22 18.91 -8.58
C GLU A 120 14.15 19.32 -7.56
N SER A 121 13.13 18.49 -7.32
CA SER A 121 12.01 18.86 -6.43
C SER A 121 12.29 18.48 -4.98
N LYS A 122 12.72 19.46 -4.17
CA LYS A 122 12.90 19.29 -2.72
C LYS A 122 11.56 19.19 -1.99
N TYR A 123 10.98 17.99 -2.00
CA TYR A 123 9.81 17.70 -1.19
C TYR A 123 10.21 17.60 0.29
N LYS A 124 9.76 18.54 1.12
CA LYS A 124 10.15 18.68 2.53
C LYS A 124 9.18 18.03 3.52
N MET A 125 8.29 17.16 3.06
CA MET A 125 7.32 16.50 3.93
C MET A 125 7.55 15.00 3.93
N ALA A 126 7.33 14.37 5.08
CA ALA A 126 7.25 12.92 5.22
C ALA A 126 5.88 12.53 5.75
N HIS A 127 5.34 11.43 5.22
CA HIS A 127 4.01 10.94 5.56
C HIS A 127 4.09 9.59 6.25
N PHE A 128 3.38 9.48 7.37
CA PHE A 128 3.15 8.24 8.08
C PHE A 128 1.70 7.86 7.95
N VAL A 129 1.47 6.63 7.53
CA VAL A 129 0.13 6.13 7.26
C VAL A 129 -0.11 4.88 8.08
N SER A 130 -1.30 4.82 8.63
CA SER A 130 -1.81 3.65 9.33
C SER A 130 -2.20 2.53 8.36
N ASN A 131 -1.82 1.30 8.68
CA ASN A 131 -2.17 0.15 7.85
C ASN A 131 -3.68 -0.21 7.84
N GLY A 132 -4.48 0.26 8.80
CA GLY A 132 -5.83 -0.28 9.04
C GLY A 132 -6.99 0.72 9.25
N ASP A 133 -6.76 1.98 9.64
CA ASP A 133 -7.83 2.90 10.04
C ASP A 133 -7.91 4.22 9.24
N GLY A 134 -6.89 4.54 8.42
CA GLY A 134 -6.89 5.73 7.56
C GLY A 134 -6.32 6.99 8.22
N LEU A 135 -5.71 6.87 9.39
CA LEU A 135 -4.90 7.92 10.01
C LEU A 135 -3.64 8.21 9.18
N VAL A 136 -3.43 9.48 8.87
CA VAL A 136 -2.25 10.02 8.19
C VAL A 136 -1.66 11.14 9.06
N VAL A 137 -0.35 11.05 9.31
CA VAL A 137 0.42 12.07 10.03
C VAL A 137 1.51 12.58 9.10
N THR A 138 1.52 13.88 8.86
CA THR A 138 2.54 14.53 8.03
C THR A 138 3.45 15.38 8.88
N VAL A 139 4.75 15.22 8.66
CA VAL A 139 5.80 15.95 9.37
C VAL A 139 6.72 16.67 8.39
N ASP A 140 7.32 17.77 8.84
CA ASP A 140 8.41 18.40 8.12
C ASP A 140 9.69 17.55 8.21
N THR A 141 10.39 17.37 7.10
CA THR A 141 11.59 16.52 7.04
C THR A 141 12.83 17.18 7.64
N GLU A 142 12.86 18.51 7.75
CA GLU A 142 14.00 19.27 8.28
C GLU A 142 13.85 19.53 9.79
N SER A 143 12.70 20.04 10.22
CA SER A 143 12.43 20.38 11.62
C SER A 143 11.92 19.20 12.44
N GLY A 144 11.20 18.29 11.79
CA GLY A 144 10.54 17.16 12.43
C GLY A 144 9.19 17.45 13.04
N ASP A 145 8.68 18.67 12.86
CA ASP A 145 7.44 19.10 13.46
C ASP A 145 6.25 18.51 12.72
N VAL A 146 5.21 18.16 13.47
CA VAL A 146 3.94 17.71 12.90
C VAL A 146 3.27 18.89 12.21
N GLN A 147 3.06 18.75 10.90
CA GLN A 147 2.38 19.75 10.08
C GLN A 147 0.86 19.60 10.17
N TRP A 148 0.38 18.37 10.07
CA TRP A 148 -1.03 18.05 10.20
C TRP A 148 -1.28 16.56 10.45
N ILE A 149 -2.45 16.27 11.01
CA ILE A 149 -2.96 14.92 11.27
C ILE A 149 -4.37 14.85 10.71
N GLN A 150 -4.66 13.83 9.91
CA GLN A 150 -5.97 13.65 9.27
C GLN A 150 -6.37 12.18 9.27
N ASN A 151 -7.67 11.91 9.43
CA ASN A 151 -8.24 10.57 9.27
C ASN A 151 -9.18 10.53 8.06
N TYR A 152 -9.00 9.55 7.18
CA TYR A 152 -9.76 9.37 5.94
C TYR A 152 -10.74 8.17 5.98
N ASN A 153 -10.92 7.52 7.13
CA ASN A 153 -11.84 6.37 7.35
C ASN A 153 -11.54 5.10 6.54
N SER A 154 -10.56 5.14 5.65
CA SER A 154 -10.05 4.02 4.87
C SER A 154 -8.53 4.11 4.82
N PRO A 155 -7.79 2.98 4.89
CA PRO A 155 -6.34 2.98 4.79
C PRO A 155 -5.87 3.70 3.54
N VAL A 156 -4.94 4.65 3.71
CA VAL A 156 -4.32 5.34 2.58
C VAL A 156 -3.23 4.43 2.01
N VAL A 157 -3.29 4.15 0.71
CA VAL A 157 -2.40 3.15 0.08
C VAL A 157 -1.36 3.79 -0.85
N ALA A 158 -1.58 5.06 -1.23
CA ALA A 158 -0.66 5.86 -2.00
C ALA A 158 -1.00 7.34 -1.83
N MET A 159 0.01 8.20 -1.97
CA MET A 159 -0.14 9.65 -1.99
C MET A 159 0.46 10.18 -3.28
N TYR A 160 -0.19 11.19 -3.87
CA TYR A 160 0.26 11.79 -5.13
C TYR A 160 0.24 13.31 -5.01
N ILE A 161 1.19 13.96 -5.66
CA ILE A 161 1.13 15.42 -5.88
C ILE A 161 0.98 15.71 -7.36
N TRP A 162 0.30 16.80 -7.69
CA TRP A 162 0.20 17.28 -9.06
C TRP A 162 1.42 18.14 -9.40
N GLN A 163 2.17 17.75 -10.43
CA GLN A 163 3.38 18.44 -10.85
C GLN A 163 3.57 18.31 -12.37
N ARG A 164 3.83 19.43 -13.06
CA ARG A 164 4.08 19.48 -14.51
C ARG A 164 3.03 18.69 -15.33
N ASP A 165 1.75 18.92 -15.03
CA ASP A 165 0.61 18.29 -15.69
C ASP A 165 0.52 16.76 -15.55
N GLY A 166 1.12 16.20 -14.48
CA GLY A 166 1.00 14.79 -14.13
C GLY A 166 0.99 14.53 -12.63
N LEU A 167 0.59 13.32 -12.24
CA LEU A 167 0.72 12.85 -10.87
C LEU A 167 2.15 12.40 -10.61
N ARG A 168 2.71 12.77 -9.46
CA ARG A 168 3.95 12.21 -8.92
C ARG A 168 3.65 11.46 -7.64
N LYS A 169 4.01 10.17 -7.58
CA LYS A 169 3.83 9.35 -6.36
C LYS A 169 4.80 9.83 -5.28
N VAL A 170 4.28 10.07 -4.08
CA VAL A 170 5.06 10.48 -2.91
C VAL A 170 5.24 9.27 -2.00
N PRO A 171 6.47 8.99 -1.53
CA PRO A 171 6.70 7.89 -0.61
C PRO A 171 6.06 8.17 0.75
N HIS A 172 5.38 7.17 1.30
CA HIS A 172 4.87 7.17 2.66
C HIS A 172 5.40 5.97 3.43
N THR A 173 5.39 6.06 4.76
CA THR A 173 5.80 4.97 5.65
C THR A 173 4.60 4.37 6.35
N ASN A 174 4.40 3.06 6.19
CA ASN A 174 3.34 2.32 6.85
C ASN A 174 3.71 2.01 8.30
N ILE A 175 2.82 2.36 9.23
CA ILE A 175 2.97 2.17 10.68
C ILE A 175 1.70 1.51 11.22
N ALA A 176 1.85 0.62 12.19
CA ALA A 176 0.70 0.00 12.85
C ALA A 176 -0.18 1.06 13.54
N VAL A 177 -1.49 0.82 13.57
CA VAL A 177 -2.48 1.81 14.04
C VAL A 177 -2.19 2.26 15.47
N GLU A 178 -1.96 1.31 16.37
CA GLU A 178 -1.65 1.53 17.79
C GLU A 178 -0.36 2.32 17.93
N THR A 179 0.62 1.98 17.09
CA THR A 179 1.90 2.67 17.10
C THR A 179 1.70 4.10 16.66
N LEU A 180 1.12 4.36 15.49
CA LEU A 180 0.94 5.71 14.98
C LEU A 180 0.11 6.59 15.94
N ARG A 181 -0.93 6.03 16.55
CA ARG A 181 -1.73 6.71 17.58
C ARG A 181 -0.92 7.01 18.85
N TYR A 182 -0.12 6.06 19.33
CA TYR A 182 0.79 6.28 20.45
C TYR A 182 1.80 7.39 20.15
N LEU A 183 2.41 7.38 18.96
CA LEU A 183 3.35 8.42 18.54
C LEU A 183 2.69 9.80 18.47
N THR A 184 1.47 9.85 17.91
CA THR A 184 0.69 11.07 17.80
C THR A 184 0.31 11.62 19.18
N PHE A 185 -0.13 10.75 20.09
CA PHE A 185 -0.49 11.14 21.46
C PHE A 185 0.72 11.69 22.23
N MET A 186 1.88 11.04 22.10
CA MET A 186 3.12 11.50 22.74
C MET A 186 3.62 12.85 22.19
N SER A 187 3.21 13.23 20.98
CA SER A 187 3.58 14.48 20.33
C SER A 187 2.63 15.66 20.64
N GLY A 188 1.44 15.40 21.21
CA GLY A 188 0.44 16.44 21.49
C GLY A 188 0.71 17.26 22.76
N GLU A 189 -0.10 18.30 23.01
CA GLU A 189 0.06 19.29 24.10
C GLU A 189 0.16 18.71 25.54
N VAL A 190 -0.30 17.48 25.77
CA VAL A 190 -0.18 16.79 27.07
C VAL A 190 1.21 16.15 27.26
N GLY A 191 1.98 16.03 26.17
CA GLY A 191 3.29 15.39 26.08
C GLY A 191 4.47 16.31 26.39
N HIS A 192 4.52 16.91 27.59
CA HIS A 192 5.74 17.57 28.08
C HIS A 192 6.92 16.61 28.33
N ILE A 193 6.75 15.30 28.07
CA ILE A 193 7.71 14.25 28.44
C ILE A 193 8.61 13.84 27.26
N THR A 194 8.16 13.96 26.00
CA THR A 194 9.01 13.76 24.81
C THR A 194 8.50 14.58 23.63
N GLN A 195 9.16 15.69 23.27
CA GLN A 195 8.99 16.29 21.96
C GLN A 195 9.45 15.27 20.91
N TRP A 196 8.49 14.66 20.22
CA TRP A 196 8.74 13.86 19.03
C TRP A 196 9.31 14.78 17.95
N LYS A 197 10.58 14.59 17.60
CA LYS A 197 11.24 15.29 16.48
C LYS A 197 11.68 14.28 15.44
N TYR A 198 11.11 14.38 14.24
CA TYR A 198 11.58 13.67 13.04
C TYR A 198 12.77 14.43 12.39
N PRO A 199 13.65 13.81 11.58
CA PRO A 199 13.85 12.37 11.46
C PRO A 199 14.22 11.76 12.80
N PHE A 200 13.83 10.49 13.01
CA PHE A 200 14.27 9.72 14.17
C PHE A 200 15.77 9.99 14.36
N PRO A 201 16.21 10.54 15.50
CA PRO A 201 17.62 10.70 15.74
C PRO A 201 18.26 9.35 15.44
N LYS A 202 19.37 9.34 14.70
CA LYS A 202 20.23 8.15 14.59
C LYS A 202 20.77 7.89 16.00
N GLU A 203 19.93 7.34 16.88
CA GLU A 203 20.27 7.11 18.27
C GLU A 203 21.37 6.06 18.26
N LYS A 204 22.52 6.44 18.82
CA LYS A 204 23.63 5.52 19.11
C LYS A 204 23.25 4.43 20.14
N LYS A 205 21.97 4.34 20.57
CA LYS A 205 21.44 3.36 21.50
C LYS A 205 20.25 2.59 20.87
N PRO A 206 20.22 1.25 20.96
CA PRO A 206 19.28 0.41 20.20
C PRO A 206 17.86 0.29 20.80
N LYS A 207 17.46 1.15 21.76
CA LYS A 207 16.26 0.95 22.60
C LYS A 207 14.98 1.64 22.12
N LYS A 208 14.99 2.35 20.99
CA LYS A 208 13.81 3.01 20.40
C LYS A 208 13.67 2.72 18.91
N LYS A 209 14.01 1.51 18.50
CA LYS A 209 13.98 1.14 17.09
C LYS A 209 12.63 0.52 16.78
N LEU A 210 11.83 1.16 15.93
CA LEU A 210 10.63 0.54 15.38
C LEU A 210 11.01 -0.81 14.75
N MET A 211 10.23 -1.84 15.06
CA MET A 211 10.41 -3.18 14.51
C MET A 211 9.63 -3.29 13.20
N SER A 212 10.25 -3.88 12.19
CA SER A 212 9.56 -4.17 10.93
C SER A 212 8.67 -5.40 11.10
N THR A 213 7.41 -5.25 10.69
CA THR A 213 6.35 -6.24 10.78
C THR A 213 5.60 -6.36 9.46
N LEU A 214 4.80 -7.40 9.33
CA LEU A 214 3.88 -7.60 8.22
C LEU A 214 2.47 -7.58 8.79
N TYR A 215 1.72 -6.56 8.42
CA TYR A 215 0.33 -6.40 8.80
C TYR A 215 -0.55 -7.21 7.86
N VAL A 216 -1.48 -7.99 8.41
CA VAL A 216 -2.52 -8.70 7.65
C VAL A 216 -3.85 -8.09 8.03
N GLY A 217 -4.49 -7.44 7.07
CA GLY A 217 -5.77 -6.77 7.25
C GLY A 217 -6.88 -7.40 6.41
N LYS A 218 -8.10 -6.92 6.65
CA LYS A 218 -9.28 -7.26 5.88
C LYS A 218 -9.97 -5.99 5.40
N TYR A 219 -10.32 -5.94 4.11
CA TYR A 219 -11.15 -4.89 3.54
C TYR A 219 -12.38 -5.53 2.87
N SER A 220 -13.57 -5.19 3.37
CA SER A 220 -14.83 -5.86 3.02
C SER A 220 -14.72 -7.38 3.24
N THR A 221 -14.63 -8.19 2.18
CA THR A 221 -14.48 -9.65 2.24
C THR A 221 -13.07 -10.13 1.90
N SER A 222 -12.16 -9.24 1.50
CA SER A 222 -10.84 -9.56 0.99
C SER A 222 -9.75 -9.35 2.03
N LEU A 223 -8.83 -10.30 2.15
CA LEU A 223 -7.62 -10.16 2.97
C LEU A 223 -6.53 -9.46 2.15
N TYR A 224 -5.70 -8.67 2.82
CA TYR A 224 -4.52 -8.03 2.23
C TYR A 224 -3.36 -8.07 3.22
N ALA A 225 -2.14 -7.90 2.73
CA ALA A 225 -0.95 -7.82 3.57
C ALA A 225 -0.10 -6.62 3.16
N SER A 226 0.49 -5.94 4.13
CA SER A 226 1.29 -4.74 3.89
C SER A 226 2.42 -4.63 4.92
N PRO A 227 3.65 -4.23 4.53
CA PRO A 227 4.71 -3.90 5.48
C PRO A 227 4.24 -2.88 6.51
N SER A 228 4.70 -3.03 7.74
CA SER A 228 4.35 -2.14 8.83
C SER A 228 5.52 -1.97 9.79
N LEU A 229 5.45 -0.93 10.62
CA LEU A 229 6.37 -0.65 11.70
C LEU A 229 5.62 -0.61 13.02
N VAL A 230 6.16 -1.26 14.05
CA VAL A 230 5.59 -1.30 15.41
C VAL A 230 6.59 -0.83 16.45
N HIS A 231 6.12 -0.24 17.55
CA HIS A 231 6.94 -0.02 18.74
C HIS A 231 6.95 -1.26 19.66
N ASP A 232 7.92 -1.32 20.58
CA ASP A 232 8.19 -2.47 21.49
C ASP A 232 7.03 -2.87 22.41
N GLY A 233 5.93 -2.09 22.45
CA GLY A 233 4.78 -2.32 23.32
C GLY A 233 3.56 -2.91 22.61
N VAL A 234 3.62 -3.08 21.28
CA VAL A 234 2.55 -3.73 20.53
C VAL A 234 2.76 -5.23 20.56
N THR A 235 1.71 -5.98 20.91
CA THR A 235 1.73 -7.44 20.84
C THR A 235 1.80 -7.89 19.38
N VAL A 236 2.91 -8.51 19.01
CA VAL A 236 3.11 -9.07 17.68
C VAL A 236 2.90 -10.58 17.72
N VAL A 237 2.02 -11.10 16.88
CA VAL A 237 1.72 -12.54 16.81
C VAL A 237 2.66 -13.20 15.78
N CYS A 238 3.82 -13.65 16.25
CA CYS A 238 4.74 -14.44 15.44
C CYS A 238 4.21 -15.87 15.25
N SER A 239 3.77 -16.25 14.05
CA SER A 239 3.59 -17.67 13.71
C SER A 239 4.93 -18.27 13.24
N CYS A 240 5.76 -18.69 14.19
CA CYS A 240 6.89 -19.58 13.91
C CYS A 240 6.37 -21.03 13.79
N ALA A 241 6.23 -21.54 12.57
CA ALA A 241 6.15 -22.98 12.35
C ALA A 241 7.57 -23.57 12.46
N SER A 242 7.88 -24.09 13.66
CA SER A 242 8.85 -25.14 13.99
C SER A 242 10.29 -25.08 13.42
N SER A 243 11.22 -24.86 14.36
CA SER A 243 12.62 -25.30 14.44
C SER A 243 13.68 -24.68 13.52
N LEU A 244 14.64 -24.04 14.20
CA LEU A 244 15.96 -23.56 13.78
C LEU A 244 16.03 -22.31 12.88
N GLN A 245 16.55 -21.24 13.51
CA GLN A 245 17.11 -20.03 12.92
C GLN A 245 16.12 -18.95 12.44
N CYS A 246 15.55 -18.23 13.42
CA CYS A 246 15.07 -16.87 13.23
C CYS A 246 16.20 -15.96 12.73
N ARG A 247 16.37 -15.85 11.41
CA ARG A 247 17.00 -14.69 10.78
C ARG A 247 15.90 -13.79 10.22
N ARG A 248 15.73 -12.64 10.88
CA ARG A 248 15.17 -11.37 10.34
C ARG A 248 14.00 -11.51 9.36
N ASN A 249 12.89 -12.11 9.77
CA ASN A 249 11.61 -11.93 9.09
C ASN A 249 10.75 -10.90 9.85
N PRO A 250 10.00 -10.04 9.14
CA PRO A 250 9.08 -9.12 9.78
C PRO A 250 8.00 -9.91 10.51
N ALA A 251 7.82 -9.59 11.79
CA ALA A 251 6.88 -10.28 12.66
C ALA A 251 5.42 -9.94 12.26
N LEU A 252 4.51 -10.89 12.40
CA LEU A 252 3.12 -10.78 11.90
C LEU A 252 2.23 -10.07 12.92
N VAL A 253 1.45 -9.08 12.49
CA VAL A 253 0.40 -8.46 13.32
C VAL A 253 -0.96 -8.83 12.72
N PHE A 254 -1.76 -9.59 13.47
CA PHE A 254 -3.17 -9.87 13.18
C PHE A 254 -4.02 -8.95 14.04
N MET A 255 -4.88 -8.14 13.42
CA MET A 255 -5.91 -7.33 14.07
C MET A 255 -7.22 -7.42 13.32
#